data_AF-A0A317CG72-F1
#
_entry.id   AF-A0A317CG72-F1
#
_cell.length_a   1.000
_cell.length_b   1.000
_cell.length_c   1.000
_cell.angle_alpha   90.00
_cell.angle_beta   90.00
_cell.angle_gamma   90.00
#
_symmetry.space_group_name_H-M   'P 1'
#
loop_
_entity.id
_entity.type
_entity.pdbx_description
1 polymer ?
#
loop_
_entity_poly.entity_id
_entity_poly.type
_entity_poly.pdbx_seq_one_letter_code
_entity_poly.pdbx_strand_id
1 'polypeptide(L)'
;MKIISGLISIIFIILASLHIFVDAVTIDVIAIMLIVLASLPWTLPYLKSFELPGGVKIELKDVQTAIEKVSGGDDEPSVETSDYDYLKVISAHDPSLALVAIRIEIEKAVRSTLDSEERPIPLSRAINELISNGTITRSIASGLTEFIQLGNQAAHGVEVDAQAADYVIENAANILKPFKEQLANAN
;
A
#
# COMPACT_ATOMS: atom_id res chain seq x y z
N MET A 1 -3.43 8.46 22.64
CA MET A 1 -2.45 7.36 22.85
C MET A 1 -1.23 7.77 23.68
N LYS A 2 -0.49 8.84 23.34
CA LYS A 2 0.74 9.25 24.07
C LYS A 2 0.55 9.50 25.58
N ILE A 3 -0.61 10.04 25.98
CA ILE A 3 -0.93 10.36 27.38
C ILE A 3 -1.10 9.09 28.23
N ILE A 4 -1.73 8.05 27.68
CA ILE A 4 -1.97 6.76 28.36
C ILE A 4 -0.63 6.01 28.50
N SER A 5 0.19 5.99 27.44
CA SER A 5 1.53 5.41 27.47
C SER A 5 2.43 6.09 28.51
N GLY A 6 2.36 7.43 28.61
CA GLY A 6 3.08 8.19 29.63
C GLY A 6 2.62 7.88 31.06
N LEU A 7 1.30 7.80 31.29
CA LEU A 7 0.73 7.42 32.57
C LEU A 7 1.18 6.02 33.02
N ILE A 8 1.18 5.05 32.10
CA ILE A 8 1.65 3.68 32.37
C ILE A 8 3.14 3.70 32.76
N SER A 9 4.02 4.33 31.99
CA SER A 9 5.44 4.40 32.35
C SER A 9 5.68 5.11 33.69
N ILE A 10 4.93 6.18 33.99
CA ILE A 10 5.02 6.88 35.28
C ILE A 10 4.63 5.94 36.44
N ILE A 11 3.55 5.17 36.29
CA ILE A 11 3.12 4.19 37.31
C ILE A 11 4.23 3.16 37.57
N PHE A 12 4.83 2.59 36.52
CA PHE A 12 5.88 1.59 36.69
C PHE A 12 7.18 2.19 37.26
N ILE A 13 7.52 3.44 36.93
CA ILE A 13 8.67 4.15 37.52
C ILE A 13 8.44 4.42 39.01
N ILE A 14 7.21 4.81 39.39
CA ILE A 14 6.83 5.00 40.80
C ILE A 14 6.91 3.67 41.56
N LEU A 15 6.40 2.58 40.99
CA LEU A 15 6.48 1.24 41.58
C LEU A 15 7.93 0.77 41.73
N ALA A 16 8.77 0.97 40.71
CA ALA A 16 10.19 0.66 40.78
C ALA A 16 10.92 1.50 41.84
N SER A 17 10.61 2.80 41.94
CA SER A 17 11.19 3.68 42.95
C SER A 17 10.75 3.28 44.36
N LEU A 18 9.46 3.00 44.57
CA LEU A 18 8.93 2.53 45.85
C LEU A 18 9.62 1.22 46.28
N HIS A 19 9.88 0.32 45.34
CA HIS A 19 10.57 -0.94 45.60
C HIS A 19 12.06 -0.75 45.97
N ILE A 20 12.74 0.26 45.40
CA ILE A 20 14.15 0.58 45.72
C ILE A 20 14.30 1.22 47.11
N PHE A 21 13.32 2.03 47.54
CA PHE A 21 13.38 2.78 48.80
C PHE A 21 12.82 2.03 50.03
N VAL A 22 12.27 0.82 49.85
CA VAL A 22 11.90 -0.07 50.96
C VAL A 22 13.12 -0.93 51.30
N ASP A 23 13.97 -0.41 52.19
CA ASP A 23 15.18 -0.92 52.90
C ASP A 23 15.67 -2.39 52.77
N ALA A 24 15.68 -2.97 51.57
CA ALA A 24 16.38 -4.24 51.28
C ALA A 24 16.84 -4.28 49.82
N VAL A 25 17.87 -3.51 49.48
CA VAL A 25 18.37 -3.41 48.09
C VAL A 25 19.12 -4.68 47.68
N THR A 26 18.40 -5.58 47.03
CA THR A 26 18.92 -6.44 45.96
C THR A 26 18.21 -6.02 44.67
N ILE A 27 18.94 -5.76 43.58
CA ILE A 27 18.31 -5.59 42.27
C ILE A 27 17.70 -6.95 41.90
N ASP A 28 16.42 -7.12 42.24
CA ASP A 28 15.68 -8.35 42.02
C ASP A 28 15.14 -8.40 40.58
N VAL A 29 14.90 -9.61 40.07
CA VAL A 29 14.31 -9.89 38.76
C VAL A 29 12.98 -9.13 38.59
N ILE A 30 12.23 -8.92 39.69
CA ILE A 30 10.99 -8.14 39.71
C ILE A 30 11.24 -6.69 39.29
N ALA A 31 12.29 -6.03 39.82
CA ALA A 31 12.64 -4.67 39.45
C ALA A 31 13.02 -4.57 37.96
N ILE A 32 13.76 -5.56 37.44
CA ILE A 32 14.13 -5.64 36.03
C ILE A 32 12.87 -5.83 35.16
N MET A 33 11.94 -6.71 35.53
CA MET A 33 10.68 -6.90 34.80
C MET A 33 9.85 -5.62 34.75
N LEU A 34 9.73 -4.88 35.86
CA LEU A 34 8.96 -3.63 35.91
C LEU A 34 9.54 -2.58 34.95
N ILE A 35 10.88 -2.49 34.83
CA ILE A 35 11.55 -1.58 33.89
C ILE A 35 11.32 -2.01 32.43
N VAL A 36 11.36 -3.31 32.14
CA VAL A 36 11.06 -3.83 30.79
C VAL A 36 9.62 -3.53 30.40
N LEU A 37 8.66 -3.79 31.30
CA LEU A 37 7.24 -3.50 31.07
C LEU A 37 6.97 -1.99 30.95
N ALA A 38 7.67 -1.14 31.70
CA ALA A 38 7.58 0.31 31.58
C ALA A 38 8.03 0.84 30.21
N SER A 39 8.93 0.09 29.54
CA SER A 39 9.52 0.45 28.26
C SER A 39 8.69 -0.01 27.06
N LEU A 40 7.87 -1.06 27.22
CA LEU A 40 7.01 -1.62 26.15
C LEU A 40 6.10 -0.60 25.45
N PRO A 41 5.41 0.33 26.14
CA PRO A 41 4.55 1.31 25.49
C PRO A 41 5.29 2.23 24.49
N TRP A 42 6.60 2.39 24.68
CA TRP A 42 7.46 3.20 23.83
C TRP A 42 8.09 2.40 22.71
N THR A 43 8.31 1.10 22.87
CA THR A 43 8.87 0.24 21.81
C THR A 43 7.82 -0.18 20.77
N LEU A 44 6.55 -0.30 21.16
CA LEU A 44 5.43 -0.65 20.25
C LEU A 44 5.31 0.24 19.00
N PRO A 45 5.38 1.59 19.05
CA PRO A 45 5.32 2.41 17.85
C PRO A 45 6.52 2.21 16.89
N TYR A 46 7.67 1.73 17.39
CA TYR A 46 8.81 1.40 16.53
C TYR A 46 8.67 0.03 15.85
N LEU A 47 7.90 -0.91 16.42
CA LEU A 47 7.50 -2.13 15.71
C LEU A 47 6.70 -1.81 14.44
N LYS A 48 5.82 -0.79 14.50
CA LYS A 48 5.08 -0.32 13.32
C LYS A 48 5.97 0.34 12.26
N SER A 49 7.11 0.91 12.67
CA SER A 49 8.08 1.49 11.73
C SER A 49 8.90 0.43 11.00
N PHE A 50 8.82 -0.85 11.41
CA PHE A 50 9.36 -1.99 10.68
C PHE A 50 8.39 -2.55 9.63
N GLU A 51 7.16 -2.03 9.56
CA GLU A 51 6.32 -2.17 8.37
C GLU A 51 6.99 -1.31 7.29
N LEU A 52 7.87 -1.94 6.51
CA LEU A 52 8.56 -1.35 5.37
C LEU A 52 7.55 -0.62 4.47
N PRO A 53 7.95 0.45 3.75
CA PRO A 53 7.13 1.02 2.69
C PRO A 53 6.90 -0.05 1.62
N GLY A 54 5.79 -0.80 1.75
CA GLY A 54 5.51 -2.02 1.00
C GLY A 54 4.99 -3.23 1.79
N GLY A 55 4.90 -3.15 3.13
CA GLY A 55 4.24 -4.14 3.97
C GLY A 55 4.87 -5.54 3.98
N VAL A 56 4.42 -6.37 4.92
CA VAL A 56 4.61 -7.84 4.84
C VAL A 56 3.53 -8.46 3.95
N LYS A 57 2.41 -7.73 3.79
CA LYS A 57 1.20 -8.14 3.09
C LYS A 57 0.55 -6.89 2.49
N ILE A 58 -0.01 -7.02 1.29
CA ILE A 58 -0.81 -5.97 0.65
C ILE A 58 -2.23 -6.05 1.22
N GLU A 59 -2.67 -4.97 1.88
CA GLU A 59 -4.00 -4.89 2.48
C GLU A 59 -5.01 -4.21 1.55
N LEU A 60 -6.29 -4.46 1.79
CA LEU A 60 -7.40 -3.84 1.06
C LEU A 60 -7.31 -2.30 1.09
N LYS A 61 -6.88 -1.73 2.22
CA LYS A 61 -6.76 -0.27 2.39
C LYS A 61 -5.73 0.35 1.43
N ASP A 62 -4.63 -0.35 1.16
CA ASP A 62 -3.59 0.13 0.25
C ASP A 62 -4.15 0.22 -1.17
N VAL A 63 -4.92 -0.80 -1.57
CA VAL A 63 -5.61 -0.85 -2.86
C VAL A 63 -6.69 0.24 -2.97
N GLN A 64 -7.55 0.39 -1.95
CA GLN A 64 -8.59 1.42 -1.92
C GLN A 64 -8.01 2.82 -2.12
N THR A 65 -6.94 3.13 -1.38
CA THR A 65 -6.25 4.43 -1.47
C THR A 65 -5.72 4.68 -2.89
N ALA A 66 -5.20 3.65 -3.56
CA ALA A 66 -4.70 3.77 -4.92
C ALA A 66 -5.85 3.99 -5.93
N ILE A 67 -6.99 3.31 -5.75
CA ILE A 67 -8.18 3.45 -6.62
C ILE A 67 -8.76 4.84 -6.50
N GLU A 68 -8.98 5.33 -5.27
CA GLU A 68 -9.54 6.67 -5.01
C GLU A 68 -8.74 7.77 -5.73
N LYS A 69 -7.41 7.64 -5.79
CA LYS A 69 -6.54 8.62 -6.47
C LYS A 69 -6.68 8.58 -7.99
N VAL A 70 -7.02 7.43 -8.57
CA VAL A 70 -7.26 7.27 -10.01
C VAL A 70 -8.66 7.71 -10.39
N SER A 71 -9.68 7.29 -9.64
CA SER A 71 -11.10 7.60 -9.90
C SER A 71 -11.48 9.03 -9.50
N GLY A 72 -10.66 9.71 -8.69
CA GLY A 72 -10.97 11.05 -8.20
C GLY A 72 -11.98 11.08 -7.05
N GLY A 73 -12.26 9.92 -6.44
CA GLY A 73 -13.20 9.78 -5.32
C GLY A 73 -14.66 9.60 -5.71
N ASP A 74 -14.97 9.46 -7.01
CA ASP A 74 -16.30 9.04 -7.45
C ASP A 74 -16.41 7.51 -7.35
N ASP A 75 -17.15 7.05 -6.34
CA ASP A 75 -17.35 5.64 -5.96
C ASP A 75 -18.38 4.89 -6.84
N GLU A 76 -18.89 5.48 -7.92
CA GLU A 76 -19.84 4.77 -8.78
C GLU A 76 -19.11 3.85 -9.78
N PRO A 77 -19.31 2.51 -9.69
CA PRO A 77 -18.86 1.58 -10.73
C PRO A 77 -19.74 1.79 -11.96
N SER A 78 -19.45 2.82 -12.75
CA SER A 78 -20.27 3.26 -13.89
C SER A 78 -19.85 2.61 -15.21
N VAL A 79 -19.19 1.45 -15.17
CA VAL A 79 -18.64 0.82 -16.37
C VAL A 79 -18.86 -0.69 -16.32
N GLU A 80 -19.32 -1.24 -17.45
CA GLU A 80 -19.40 -2.68 -17.66
C GLU A 80 -18.05 -3.34 -17.34
N THR A 81 -18.03 -4.15 -16.28
CA THR A 81 -16.87 -4.91 -15.79
C THR A 81 -16.53 -6.10 -16.68
N SER A 82 -17.32 -6.34 -17.74
CA SER A 82 -17.21 -7.50 -18.64
C SER A 82 -15.84 -7.59 -19.33
N ASP A 83 -15.23 -6.45 -19.68
CA ASP A 83 -13.90 -6.40 -20.30
C ASP A 83 -12.79 -6.94 -19.40
N TYR A 84 -13.03 -7.02 -18.08
CA TYR A 84 -12.06 -7.44 -17.07
C TYR A 84 -12.44 -8.72 -16.34
N ASP A 85 -13.50 -9.43 -16.77
CA ASP A 85 -13.94 -10.68 -16.15
C ASP A 85 -12.87 -11.79 -16.19
N TYR A 86 -11.93 -11.73 -17.14
CA TYR A 86 -10.79 -12.64 -17.18
C TYR A 86 -9.90 -12.55 -15.93
N LEU A 87 -9.88 -11.40 -15.24
CA LEU A 87 -9.14 -11.22 -13.98
C LEU A 87 -9.71 -12.12 -12.86
N LYS A 88 -11.03 -12.39 -12.86
CA LYS A 88 -11.67 -13.33 -11.92
C LYS A 88 -11.14 -14.75 -12.11
N VAL A 89 -10.90 -15.16 -13.36
CA VAL A 89 -10.36 -16.50 -13.67
C VAL A 89 -8.91 -16.64 -13.21
N ILE A 90 -8.10 -15.59 -13.40
CA ILE A 90 -6.67 -15.61 -13.06
C ILE A 90 -6.46 -15.57 -11.53
N SER A 91 -7.21 -14.71 -10.84
CA SER A 91 -7.11 -14.52 -9.38
C SER A 91 -7.66 -15.68 -8.56
N ALA A 92 -8.54 -16.52 -9.12
CA ALA A 92 -9.08 -17.69 -8.45
C ALA A 92 -8.00 -18.68 -7.97
N HIS A 93 -6.82 -18.65 -8.59
CA HIS A 93 -5.69 -19.50 -8.23
C HIS A 93 -4.65 -18.80 -7.34
N ASP A 94 -4.42 -17.50 -7.55
CA ASP A 94 -3.48 -16.69 -6.77
C ASP A 94 -3.95 -15.21 -6.74
N PRO A 95 -4.33 -14.67 -5.57
CA PRO A 95 -4.74 -13.28 -5.41
C PRO A 95 -3.73 -12.26 -5.97
N SER A 96 -2.43 -12.58 -5.90
CA SER A 96 -1.34 -11.72 -6.36
C SER A 96 -1.44 -11.42 -7.85
N LEU A 97 -2.00 -12.36 -8.63
CA LEU A 97 -2.10 -12.21 -10.08
C LEU A 97 -3.10 -11.13 -10.51
N ALA A 98 -4.07 -10.77 -9.68
CA ALA A 98 -4.98 -9.65 -9.97
C ALA A 98 -4.20 -8.33 -10.11
N LEU A 99 -3.34 -8.02 -9.13
CA LEU A 99 -2.54 -6.79 -9.12
C LEU A 99 -1.47 -6.80 -10.23
N VAL A 100 -0.85 -7.97 -10.46
CA VAL A 100 0.12 -8.14 -11.55
C VAL A 100 -0.54 -7.91 -12.91
N ALA A 101 -1.74 -8.44 -13.12
CA ALA A 101 -2.47 -8.26 -14.37
C ALA A 101 -2.83 -6.79 -14.63
N ILE A 102 -3.30 -6.05 -13.61
CA ILE A 102 -3.55 -4.61 -13.73
C ILE A 102 -2.26 -3.84 -14.08
N ARG A 103 -1.14 -4.14 -13.41
CA ARG A 103 0.16 -3.53 -13.73
C ARG A 103 0.54 -3.78 -15.20
N ILE A 104 0.34 -5.00 -15.70
CA ILE A 104 0.60 -5.36 -17.10
C ILE A 104 -0.29 -4.57 -18.05
N GLU A 105 -1.59 -4.43 -17.75
CA GLU A 105 -2.52 -3.65 -18.58
C GLU A 105 -2.15 -2.17 -18.64
N ILE A 106 -1.71 -1.58 -17.51
CA ILE A 106 -1.16 -0.22 -17.49
C ILE A 106 0.09 -0.13 -18.39
N GLU A 107 1.02 -1.07 -18.22
CA GLU A 107 2.29 -1.10 -18.97
C GLU A 107 2.07 -1.25 -20.49
N LYS A 108 1.12 -2.10 -20.90
CA LYS A 108 0.71 -2.25 -22.31
C LYS A 108 0.14 -0.94 -22.86
N ALA A 109 -0.80 -0.33 -22.13
CA ALA A 109 -1.46 0.90 -22.55
C ALA A 109 -0.46 2.07 -22.69
N VAL A 110 0.45 2.24 -21.72
CA VAL A 110 1.55 3.22 -21.80
C VAL A 110 2.41 2.97 -23.04
N ARG A 111 2.81 1.71 -23.28
CA ARG A 111 3.69 1.37 -24.40
C ARG A 111 3.04 1.54 -25.76
N SER A 112 1.74 1.28 -25.89
CA SER A 112 1.02 1.51 -27.14
C SER A 112 0.91 3.00 -27.52
N THR A 113 1.01 3.90 -26.55
CA THR A 113 0.91 5.35 -26.79
C THR A 113 2.26 6.00 -27.11
N LEU A 114 3.36 5.49 -26.53
CA LEU A 114 4.69 6.10 -26.66
C LEU A 114 5.49 5.60 -27.87
N ASP A 115 4.83 4.92 -28.82
CA ASP A 115 5.36 4.34 -30.07
C ASP A 115 6.89 4.42 -30.22
N SER A 116 7.58 3.48 -29.57
CA SER A 116 9.04 3.49 -29.49
C SER A 116 9.59 2.33 -30.29
N GLU A 117 10.11 2.62 -31.50
CA GLU A 117 10.94 1.68 -32.26
C GLU A 117 12.32 1.44 -31.60
N GLU A 118 12.64 2.19 -30.55
CA GLU A 118 13.87 2.08 -29.77
C GLU A 118 13.71 1.18 -28.52
N ARG A 119 14.79 1.08 -27.75
CA ARG A 119 14.84 0.28 -26.52
C ARG A 119 13.78 0.78 -25.52
N PRO A 120 12.96 -0.11 -24.94
CA PRO A 120 11.88 0.31 -24.03
C PRO A 120 12.42 1.10 -22.84
N ILE A 121 11.88 2.30 -22.63
CA ILE A 121 12.18 3.10 -21.43
C ILE A 121 11.48 2.49 -20.20
N PRO A 122 12.03 2.71 -18.98
CA PRO A 122 11.38 2.27 -17.75
C PRO A 122 9.99 2.88 -17.59
N LEU A 123 9.03 2.10 -17.05
CA LEU A 123 7.63 2.51 -16.91
C LEU A 123 7.45 3.85 -16.16
N SER A 124 8.24 4.09 -15.11
CA SER A 124 8.20 5.36 -14.39
C SER A 124 8.63 6.55 -15.25
N ARG A 125 9.58 6.35 -16.18
CA ARG A 125 10.01 7.39 -17.12
C ARG A 125 8.93 7.66 -18.16
N ALA A 126 8.33 6.59 -18.68
CA ALA A 126 7.21 6.66 -19.61
C ALA A 126 6.01 7.43 -19.03
N ILE A 127 5.64 7.16 -17.78
CA ILE A 127 4.57 7.91 -17.08
C ILE A 127 4.93 9.38 -16.94
N ASN A 128 6.16 9.71 -16.55
CA ASN A 128 6.59 11.10 -16.44
C ASN A 128 6.56 11.84 -17.79
N GLU A 129 6.84 11.13 -18.89
CA GLU A 129 6.75 11.68 -20.24
C GLU A 129 5.30 11.97 -20.63
N LEU A 130 4.37 11.04 -20.35
CA LEU A 130 2.93 11.26 -20.56
C LEU A 130 2.38 12.44 -19.74
N ILE A 131 2.88 12.66 -18.52
CA ILE A 131 2.53 13.86 -17.73
C ILE A 131 3.10 15.11 -18.39
N SER A 132 4.37 15.07 -18.81
CA SER A 132 5.09 16.22 -19.36
C SER A 132 4.47 16.70 -20.67
N ASN A 133 3.94 15.76 -21.45
CA ASN A 133 3.24 16.03 -22.71
C ASN A 133 1.76 16.43 -22.49
N GLY A 134 1.28 16.43 -21.24
CA GLY A 134 -0.11 16.75 -20.89
C GLY A 134 -1.11 15.67 -21.26
N THR A 135 -0.66 14.48 -21.69
CA THR A 135 -1.49 13.34 -22.07
C THR A 135 -2.28 12.79 -20.89
N ILE A 136 -1.66 12.75 -19.69
CA ILE A 136 -2.34 12.33 -18.47
C ILE A 136 -2.19 13.36 -17.34
N THR A 137 -3.21 13.45 -16.50
CA THR A 137 -3.17 14.31 -15.31
C THR A 137 -2.23 13.79 -14.23
N ARG A 138 -1.70 14.69 -13.39
CA ARG A 138 -0.87 14.31 -12.22
C ARG A 138 -1.61 13.43 -11.20
N SER A 139 -2.93 13.62 -11.06
CA SER A 139 -3.74 12.80 -10.14
C SER A 139 -3.76 11.34 -10.58
N ILE A 140 -4.13 11.09 -11.84
CA ILE A 140 -4.13 9.75 -12.43
C ILE A 140 -2.74 9.14 -12.38
N ALA A 141 -1.70 9.90 -12.73
CA ALA A 141 -0.33 9.39 -12.67
C ALA A 141 0.11 8.98 -11.26
N SER A 142 -0.31 9.71 -10.22
CA SER A 142 -0.04 9.35 -8.83
C SER A 142 -0.68 8.02 -8.47
N GLY A 143 -1.98 7.85 -8.77
CA GLY A 143 -2.68 6.60 -8.50
C GLY A 143 -2.13 5.40 -9.29
N LEU A 144 -1.80 5.60 -10.57
CA LEU A 144 -1.14 4.57 -11.39
C LEU A 144 0.23 4.17 -10.84
N THR A 145 1.02 5.12 -10.34
CA THR A 145 2.33 4.84 -9.76
C THR A 145 2.21 3.95 -8.52
N GLU A 146 1.21 4.21 -7.68
CA GLU A 146 0.91 3.37 -6.51
C GLU A 146 0.47 1.96 -6.95
N PHE A 147 -0.40 1.85 -7.95
CA PHE A 147 -0.79 0.56 -8.51
C PHE A 147 0.38 -0.23 -9.11
N ILE A 148 1.31 0.45 -9.77
CA ILE A 148 2.51 -0.17 -10.32
C ILE A 148 3.41 -0.70 -9.20
N GLN A 149 3.53 0.03 -8.08
CA GLN A 149 4.29 -0.41 -6.92
C GLN A 149 3.66 -1.65 -6.29
N LEU A 150 2.34 -1.63 -6.04
CA LEU A 150 1.59 -2.76 -5.50
C LEU A 150 1.69 -3.99 -6.41
N GLY A 151 1.50 -3.82 -7.72
CA GLY A 151 1.66 -4.90 -8.69
C GLY A 151 3.10 -5.43 -8.79
N ASN A 152 4.11 -4.57 -8.59
CA ASN A 152 5.51 -4.99 -8.56
C ASN A 152 5.82 -5.83 -7.31
N GLN A 153 5.27 -5.44 -6.15
CA GLN A 153 5.38 -6.21 -4.90
C GLN A 153 4.71 -7.57 -5.02
N ALA A 154 3.49 -7.62 -5.56
CA ALA A 154 2.77 -8.85 -5.83
C ALA A 154 3.58 -9.78 -6.76
N ALA A 155 4.20 -9.24 -7.82
CA ALA A 155 5.08 -10.02 -8.71
C ALA A 155 6.33 -10.58 -8.01
N HIS A 156 6.83 -9.90 -6.97
CA HIS A 156 7.96 -10.36 -6.16
C HIS A 156 7.56 -11.29 -5.01
N GLY A 157 6.28 -11.70 -4.93
CA GLY A 157 5.79 -12.67 -3.96
C GLY A 157 5.41 -12.09 -2.60
N VAL A 158 5.18 -10.77 -2.51
CA VAL A 158 4.52 -10.20 -1.33
C VAL A 158 3.09 -10.76 -1.27
N GLU A 159 2.69 -11.25 -0.09
CA GLU A 159 1.36 -11.83 0.11
C GLU A 159 0.28 -10.78 -0.16
N VAL A 160 -0.76 -11.15 -0.90
CA VAL A 160 -1.90 -10.26 -1.18
C VAL A 160 -3.13 -10.78 -0.46
N ASP A 161 -3.81 -9.89 0.27
CA ASP A 161 -5.09 -10.24 0.88
C ASP A 161 -6.15 -10.56 -0.20
N ALA A 162 -6.93 -11.61 0.01
CA ALA A 162 -7.94 -12.03 -0.95
C ALA A 162 -9.00 -10.94 -1.19
N GLN A 163 -9.41 -10.20 -0.14
CA GLN A 163 -10.36 -9.11 -0.29
C GLN A 163 -9.75 -7.94 -1.07
N ALA A 164 -8.45 -7.69 -0.90
CA ALA A 164 -7.73 -6.70 -1.69
C ALA A 164 -7.74 -7.07 -3.18
N ALA A 165 -7.49 -8.34 -3.51
CA ALA A 165 -7.54 -8.83 -4.88
C ALA A 165 -8.96 -8.76 -5.47
N ASP A 166 -9.98 -9.19 -4.73
CA ASP A 166 -11.38 -9.09 -5.15
C ASP A 166 -11.77 -7.64 -5.44
N TYR A 167 -11.38 -6.73 -4.55
CA TYR A 167 -11.66 -5.31 -4.72
C TYR A 167 -10.94 -4.70 -5.94
N VAL A 168 -9.70 -5.12 -6.25
CA VAL A 168 -9.02 -4.75 -7.51
C VAL A 168 -9.84 -5.19 -8.72
N ILE A 169 -10.37 -6.41 -8.70
CA ILE A 169 -11.10 -6.99 -9.83
C ILE A 169 -12.43 -6.27 -10.04
N GLU A 170 -13.16 -6.02 -8.97
CA GLU A 170 -14.44 -5.29 -8.99
C GLU A 170 -14.26 -3.86 -9.52
N ASN A 171 -13.10 -3.24 -9.26
CA ASN A 171 -12.79 -1.87 -9.64
C ASN A 171 -11.83 -1.75 -10.83
N ALA A 172 -11.54 -2.85 -11.54
CA ALA A 172 -10.59 -2.86 -12.64
C ALA A 172 -10.91 -1.81 -13.72
N ALA A 173 -12.20 -1.63 -14.02
CA ALA A 173 -12.67 -0.62 -14.96
C ALA A 173 -12.43 0.82 -14.45
N ASN A 174 -12.64 1.07 -13.15
CA ASN A 174 -12.40 2.37 -12.52
C ASN A 174 -10.90 2.74 -12.53
N ILE A 175 -10.02 1.75 -12.52
CA ILE A 175 -8.57 1.96 -12.63
C ILE A 175 -8.16 2.23 -14.09
N LEU A 176 -8.60 1.37 -15.01
CA LEU A 176 -8.03 1.33 -16.36
C LEU A 176 -8.74 2.26 -17.35
N LYS A 177 -10.05 2.48 -17.22
CA LYS A 177 -10.82 3.27 -18.19
C LYS A 177 -10.45 4.76 -18.17
N PRO A 178 -10.42 5.48 -17.02
CA PRO A 178 -10.10 6.91 -17.02
C PRO A 178 -8.71 7.18 -17.61
N PHE A 179 -7.77 6.28 -17.32
CA PHE A 179 -6.43 6.31 -17.87
C PHE A 179 -6.43 6.09 -19.39
N LYS A 180 -7.05 5.00 -19.87
CA LYS A 180 -7.11 4.67 -21.31
C LYS A 180 -7.84 5.74 -22.12
N GLU A 181 -8.87 6.38 -21.56
CA GLU A 181 -9.57 7.50 -22.20
C GLU A 181 -8.66 8.73 -22.36
N GLN A 182 -7.86 9.08 -21.35
CA GLN A 182 -6.89 10.16 -21.47
C GLN A 182 -5.81 9.86 -22.53
N LEU A 183 -5.35 8.62 -22.62
CA LEU A 183 -4.44 8.20 -23.70
C LEU A 183 -5.09 8.32 -25.09
N ALA A 184 -6.35 7.92 -25.22
CA ALA A 184 -7.08 7.95 -26.49
C ALA A 184 -7.35 9.38 -26.98
N ASN A 185 -7.61 10.31 -26.07
CA ASN A 185 -7.85 11.73 -26.39
C ASN A 185 -6.58 12.52 -26.74
N ALA A 186 -5.39 11.92 -26.56
CA ALA A 186 -4.11 12.55 -26.88
C ALA A 186 -3.56 12.20 -28.27
N ASN A 187 -4.20 11.26 -28.98
CA ASN A 187 -3.94 10.92 -30.38
C ASN A 187 -4.96 11.61 -31.30
#